data_AF-A0A401V563-F1
#
_entry.id   AF-A0A401V563-F1
#
_cell.length_a   1.000
_cell.length_b   1.000
_cell.length_c   1.000
_cell.angle_alpha   90.00
_cell.angle_beta   90.00
_cell.angle_gamma   90.00
#
_symmetry.space_group_name_H-M   'P 1'
#
loop_
_entity.id
_entity.type
_entity.pdbx_description
1 polymer ?
#
loop_
_entity_poly.entity_id
_entity_poly.type
_entity_poly.pdbx_seq_one_letter_code
_entity_poly.pdbx_strand_id
1 'polypeptide(L)'
;MSVLAEGVDRQPTARVIALRPSAGRHAAAGRSPEVVGLGPEPDESPHGTTGRHAIAPFPVDAPGTGARSLVRELEDLTEQMHAHGPLPSLRVDLRELLAAWAAALVRLHRTPLTPTTPVAELPWVLTEPLPDWLDDLPGDTGPVWAVRAHPGIRRAVAETRRAWLPVQWVHGDPTGDEVVVTRTRGSVRAVLLGAGRDTPDGPLAPARAGRSGCGDPRWDVATALDWLALALGPALDPAWHLDPVATFAGQYRELGGDALPNRATAVARTLASAVEWTAQLTLDRDPSEDERAWLSGLWSRPLELVGRTRTTSVPARRS
;
A
#
# COMPACT_ATOMS: atom_id res chain seq x y z
N MET A 1 -36.81 -42.28 -20.06
CA MET A 1 -36.62 -42.18 -18.60
C MET A 1 -35.68 -41.01 -18.34
N SER A 2 -36.25 -39.88 -17.95
CA SER A 2 -35.52 -38.68 -17.50
C SER A 2 -35.30 -38.79 -16.00
N VAL A 3 -34.08 -38.55 -15.52
CA VAL A 3 -33.83 -38.14 -14.14
C VAL A 3 -32.81 -37.00 -14.17
N LEU A 4 -33.15 -36.01 -13.36
CA LEU A 4 -32.73 -34.62 -13.37
C LEU A 4 -31.29 -34.43 -12.88
N ALA A 5 -30.56 -33.52 -13.54
CA ALA A 5 -29.35 -32.94 -13.02
C ALA A 5 -29.73 -31.90 -11.95
N GLU A 6 -29.40 -32.16 -10.69
CA GLU A 6 -29.44 -31.15 -9.64
C GLU A 6 -28.32 -30.14 -9.88
N GLY A 7 -28.73 -28.92 -10.22
CA GLY A 7 -27.86 -27.76 -10.31
C GLY A 7 -27.37 -27.39 -8.92
N VAL A 8 -26.06 -27.54 -8.71
CA VAL A 8 -25.36 -26.83 -7.64
C VAL A 8 -25.19 -25.39 -8.12
N ASP A 9 -26.15 -24.56 -7.72
CA ASP A 9 -26.10 -23.11 -7.86
C ASP A 9 -24.95 -22.58 -6.99
N ARG A 10 -23.73 -22.56 -7.54
CA ARG A 10 -22.59 -21.88 -6.93
C ARG A 10 -22.69 -20.40 -7.30
N GLN A 11 -23.47 -19.66 -6.52
CA GLN A 11 -23.32 -18.21 -6.48
C GLN A 11 -21.87 -17.89 -6.09
N PRO A 12 -21.13 -17.07 -6.87
CA PRO A 12 -19.89 -16.49 -6.39
C PRO A 12 -20.27 -15.56 -5.25
N THR A 13 -19.89 -15.92 -4.03
CA THR A 13 -19.95 -15.02 -2.88
C THR A 13 -18.96 -13.89 -3.19
N ALA A 14 -19.47 -12.82 -3.78
CA ALA A 14 -18.76 -11.57 -3.99
C ALA A 14 -18.37 -11.05 -2.60
N ARG A 15 -17.17 -11.43 -2.15
CA ARG A 15 -16.57 -10.88 -0.94
C ARG A 15 -16.33 -9.41 -1.23
N VAL A 16 -17.12 -8.56 -0.59
CA VAL A 16 -16.81 -7.14 -0.44
C VAL A 16 -15.58 -7.08 0.47
N ILE A 17 -14.39 -7.25 -0.14
CA ILE A 17 -13.15 -6.82 0.47
C ILE A 17 -13.28 -5.31 0.46
N ALA A 18 -13.72 -4.72 1.58
CA ALA A 18 -13.48 -3.31 1.79
C ALA A 18 -12.01 -3.06 1.44
N LEU A 19 -11.71 -2.08 0.59
CA LEU A 19 -10.34 -1.77 0.18
C LEU A 19 -9.45 -1.41 1.39
N ARG A 20 -10.09 -1.30 2.56
CA ARG A 20 -9.53 -1.37 3.90
C ARG A 20 -9.89 -2.69 4.58
N PRO A 21 -8.91 -3.48 5.05
CA PRO A 21 -9.11 -4.31 6.23
C PRO A 21 -9.63 -3.42 7.36
N SER A 22 -10.76 -3.78 7.95
CA SER A 22 -11.33 -3.06 9.09
C SER A 22 -10.50 -3.33 10.34
N ALA A 23 -9.46 -2.52 10.55
CA ALA A 23 -8.76 -2.37 11.83
C ALA A 23 -8.70 -0.88 12.20
N GLY A 24 -8.99 -0.59 13.46
CA GLY A 24 -9.26 0.74 13.98
C GLY A 24 -8.12 1.74 13.72
N ARG A 25 -8.51 2.98 13.41
CA ARG A 25 -7.62 4.14 13.55
C ARG A 25 -7.18 4.23 15.02
N HIS A 26 -5.87 4.35 15.23
CA HIS A 26 -5.12 4.85 16.39
C HIS A 26 -4.06 3.87 16.91
N ALA A 27 -2.86 4.44 17.18
CA ALA A 27 -1.72 3.87 17.91
C ALA A 27 -0.67 3.03 17.14
N ALA A 28 0.08 3.68 16.25
CA ALA A 28 1.51 3.40 16.10
C ALA A 28 2.31 4.69 16.41
N ALA A 29 2.14 5.17 17.64
CA ALA A 29 3.03 6.10 18.29
C ALA A 29 3.48 5.41 19.58
N GLY A 30 4.44 4.49 19.46
CA GLY A 30 5.11 3.86 20.58
C GLY A 30 6.61 4.05 20.41
N ARG A 31 7.25 4.69 21.40
CA ARG A 31 8.70 4.86 21.46
C ARG A 31 9.40 3.50 21.56
N SER A 32 10.58 3.39 20.95
CA SER A 32 11.53 2.30 21.21
C SER A 32 11.75 2.08 22.71
N PRO A 33 11.84 0.84 23.20
CA PRO A 33 12.17 0.58 24.60
C PRO A 33 13.68 0.70 24.78
N GLU A 34 14.12 1.82 25.35
CA GLU A 34 15.44 1.89 25.99
C GLU A 34 15.39 1.19 27.35
N VAL A 35 16.49 0.50 27.64
CA VAL A 35 16.83 -0.21 28.88
C VAL A 35 17.16 0.79 30.01
N VAL A 36 17.17 0.29 31.26
CA VAL A 36 17.59 0.90 32.56
C VAL A 36 16.39 1.45 33.36
N GLY A 37 16.10 1.10 34.61
CA GLY A 37 16.80 0.37 35.67
C GLY A 37 16.51 1.07 37.02
N LEU A 38 15.89 0.34 37.97
CA LEU A 38 15.81 0.55 39.44
C LEU A 38 15.15 1.86 40.00
N GLY A 39 14.19 1.67 40.92
CA GLY A 39 13.24 2.69 41.49
C GLY A 39 13.80 3.65 42.56
N PRO A 40 13.06 4.05 43.63
CA PRO A 40 11.64 3.93 43.97
C PRO A 40 10.90 5.30 44.14
N GLU A 41 9.55 5.25 44.27
CA GLU A 41 8.62 6.31 44.70
C GLU A 41 9.01 6.94 46.06
N PRO A 42 8.65 8.22 46.36
CA PRO A 42 7.34 8.49 46.99
C PRO A 42 6.66 9.87 46.75
N ASP A 43 5.32 9.80 46.64
CA ASP A 43 4.25 10.57 47.33
C ASP A 43 3.88 12.06 47.05
N GLU A 44 2.56 12.31 47.23
CA GLU A 44 1.82 13.58 47.42
C GLU A 44 1.32 14.43 46.21
N SER A 45 0.10 14.11 45.73
CA SER A 45 -1.18 14.89 45.73
C SER A 45 -1.22 16.45 45.47
N PRO A 46 -2.38 17.08 45.18
CA PRO A 46 -3.06 17.12 43.88
C PRO A 46 -3.63 18.52 43.54
N HIS A 47 -3.21 19.24 42.49
CA HIS A 47 -3.92 20.46 42.07
C HIS A 47 -4.09 20.60 40.55
N GLY A 48 -5.36 20.56 40.13
CA GLY A 48 -5.96 21.50 39.17
C GLY A 48 -5.40 21.51 37.75
N THR A 49 -6.11 20.85 36.83
CA THR A 49 -6.86 21.48 35.73
C THR A 49 -7.32 20.37 34.80
N THR A 50 -8.61 20.07 34.82
CA THR A 50 -9.27 19.22 33.83
C THR A 50 -9.31 19.97 32.48
N GLY A 51 -8.16 19.98 31.79
CA GLY A 51 -8.06 20.23 30.37
C GLY A 51 -8.63 19.03 29.62
N ARG A 52 -9.96 18.93 29.62
CA ARG A 52 -10.72 17.97 28.82
C ARG A 52 -10.53 18.37 27.36
N HIS A 53 -9.43 17.94 26.74
CA HIS A 53 -9.30 17.91 25.29
C HIS A 53 -10.31 16.88 24.78
N ALA A 54 -11.56 17.33 24.63
CA ALA A 54 -12.47 16.74 23.69
C ALA A 54 -11.81 16.85 22.32
N ILE A 55 -11.17 15.77 21.88
CA ILE A 55 -10.86 15.56 20.46
C ILE A 55 -12.24 15.43 19.80
N ALA A 56 -12.72 16.56 19.28
CA ALA A 56 -13.92 16.57 18.46
C ALA A 56 -13.68 15.62 17.27
N PRO A 57 -14.62 14.73 16.93
CA PRO A 57 -14.57 14.00 15.68
C PRO A 57 -14.59 15.03 14.55
N PHE A 58 -13.52 15.07 13.75
CA PHE A 58 -13.50 15.92 12.55
C PHE A 58 -14.53 15.39 11.55
N PRO A 59 -15.53 16.20 11.15
CA PRO A 59 -16.29 15.91 9.95
C PRO A 59 -15.37 16.21 8.76
N VAL A 60 -15.05 15.19 7.95
CA VAL A 60 -14.47 15.41 6.62
C VAL A 60 -15.62 15.81 5.69
N ASP A 61 -16.17 17.00 5.92
CA ASP A 61 -17.09 17.67 5.02
C ASP A 61 -16.72 19.15 5.02
N ALA A 62 -15.67 19.48 4.28
CA ALA A 62 -15.46 20.86 3.86
C ALA A 62 -16.54 21.19 2.82
N PRO A 63 -17.41 22.20 3.05
CA PRO A 63 -18.45 22.55 2.11
C PRO A 63 -17.81 23.24 0.89
N GLY A 64 -17.94 22.65 -0.30
CA GLY A 64 -17.81 23.39 -1.57
C GLY A 64 -16.78 22.93 -2.62
N THR A 65 -16.06 21.83 -2.44
CA THR A 65 -15.16 21.30 -3.49
C THR A 65 -15.34 19.79 -3.59
N GLY A 66 -15.69 19.26 -4.77
CA GLY A 66 -15.94 17.83 -5.00
C GLY A 66 -14.69 16.94 -4.92
N ALA A 67 -13.94 17.04 -3.82
CA ALA A 67 -12.75 16.26 -3.50
C ALA A 67 -13.13 15.07 -2.62
N ARG A 68 -12.72 13.85 -3.02
CA ARG A 68 -13.00 12.60 -2.30
C ARG A 68 -11.73 11.74 -2.21
N SER A 69 -11.64 10.89 -1.21
CA SER A 69 -10.56 9.90 -1.12
C SER A 69 -10.59 8.96 -2.33
N LEU A 70 -9.44 8.66 -2.92
CA LEU A 70 -9.32 7.69 -4.00
C LEU A 70 -9.85 6.32 -3.59
N VAL A 71 -9.56 5.87 -2.37
CA VAL A 71 -10.07 4.60 -1.84
C VAL A 71 -11.59 4.56 -1.92
N ARG A 72 -12.26 5.65 -1.51
CA ARG A 72 -13.72 5.69 -1.53
C ARG A 72 -14.29 5.65 -2.95
N GLU A 73 -13.65 6.33 -3.89
CA GLU A 73 -14.05 6.30 -5.30
C GLU A 73 -13.85 4.93 -5.93
N LEU A 74 -12.78 4.23 -5.56
CA LEU A 74 -12.54 2.85 -5.99
C LEU A 74 -13.52 1.88 -5.35
N GLU A 75 -13.85 2.03 -4.07
CA GLU A 75 -14.90 1.24 -3.39
C GLU A 75 -16.24 1.38 -4.10
N ASP A 76 -16.72 2.61 -4.28
CA ASP A 76 -18.00 2.89 -4.97
C ASP A 76 -18.01 2.32 -6.40
N LEU A 77 -16.86 2.39 -7.10
CA LEU A 77 -16.72 1.86 -8.45
C LEU A 77 -16.75 0.32 -8.47
N THR A 78 -16.01 -0.33 -7.57
CA THR A 78 -16.01 -1.79 -7.46
C THR A 78 -17.39 -2.33 -7.10
N GLU A 79 -18.12 -1.66 -6.20
CA GLU A 79 -19.49 -2.00 -5.84
C GLU A 79 -20.42 -1.92 -7.06
N GLN A 80 -20.32 -0.85 -7.85
CA GLN A 80 -21.08 -0.72 -9.10
C GLN A 80 -20.72 -1.81 -10.13
N MET A 81 -19.44 -2.18 -10.25
CA MET A 81 -19.01 -3.25 -11.16
C MET A 81 -19.52 -4.62 -10.71
N HIS A 82 -19.60 -4.87 -9.40
CA HIS A 82 -20.22 -6.10 -8.87
C HIS A 82 -21.73 -6.12 -9.10
N ALA A 83 -22.41 -4.98 -8.95
CA ALA A 83 -23.86 -4.88 -9.14
C ALA A 83 -24.31 -4.94 -10.61
N HIS A 84 -23.51 -4.40 -11.54
CA HIS A 84 -23.92 -4.18 -12.93
C HIS A 84 -22.99 -4.83 -13.98
N GLY A 85 -21.94 -5.51 -13.52
CA GLY A 85 -20.87 -6.01 -14.37
C GLY A 85 -19.86 -4.92 -14.78
N PRO A 86 -18.76 -5.30 -15.45
CA PRO A 86 -17.68 -4.38 -15.81
C PRO A 86 -18.02 -3.59 -17.08
N LEU A 87 -19.08 -2.77 -17.02
CA LEU A 87 -19.55 -1.96 -18.13
C LEU A 87 -18.42 -1.09 -18.72
N PRO A 88 -18.46 -0.76 -20.03
CA PRO A 88 -17.41 0.06 -20.65
C PRO A 88 -17.17 1.40 -19.93
N SER A 89 -18.22 2.06 -19.44
CA SER A 89 -18.10 3.30 -18.66
C SER A 89 -17.33 3.10 -17.34
N LEU A 90 -17.65 2.06 -16.59
CA LEU A 90 -16.98 1.76 -15.31
C LEU A 90 -15.51 1.38 -15.52
N ARG A 91 -15.18 0.71 -16.64
CA ARG A 91 -13.79 0.44 -17.03
C ARG A 91 -13.02 1.73 -17.35
N VAL A 92 -13.69 2.69 -18.00
CA VAL A 92 -13.12 4.02 -18.27
C VAL A 92 -12.90 4.76 -16.95
N ASP A 93 -13.88 4.79 -16.05
CA ASP A 93 -13.77 5.41 -14.73
C ASP A 93 -12.59 4.83 -13.92
N LEU A 94 -12.42 3.49 -13.93
CA LEU A 94 -11.29 2.83 -13.28
C LEU A 94 -9.97 3.33 -13.87
N ARG A 95 -9.86 3.33 -15.20
CA ARG A 95 -8.65 3.80 -15.89
C ARG A 95 -8.36 5.26 -15.58
N GLU A 96 -9.37 6.13 -15.53
CA GLU A 96 -9.22 7.54 -15.22
C GLU A 96 -8.74 7.78 -13.79
N LEU A 97 -9.27 7.05 -12.80
CA LEU A 97 -8.80 7.13 -11.41
C LEU A 97 -7.33 6.69 -11.29
N LEU A 98 -6.95 5.58 -11.94
CA LEU A 98 -5.58 5.08 -11.95
C LEU A 98 -4.62 6.03 -12.71
N ALA A 99 -5.08 6.60 -13.82
CA ALA A 99 -4.32 7.60 -14.58
C ALA A 99 -4.10 8.88 -13.77
N ALA A 100 -5.12 9.33 -13.04
CA ALA A 100 -5.04 10.51 -12.19
C ALA A 100 -4.01 10.33 -11.07
N TRP A 101 -4.00 9.16 -10.41
CA TRP A 101 -3.00 8.82 -9.39
C TRP A 101 -1.59 8.74 -9.98
N ALA A 102 -1.42 8.06 -11.12
CA ALA A 102 -0.14 8.01 -11.83
C ALA A 102 0.36 9.40 -12.21
N ALA A 103 -0.53 10.29 -12.67
CA ALA A 103 -0.21 11.67 -12.99
C ALA A 103 0.22 12.48 -11.77
N ALA A 104 -0.37 12.23 -10.59
CA ALA A 104 0.07 12.88 -9.36
C ALA A 104 1.50 12.49 -9.00
N LEU A 105 1.84 11.20 -9.09
CA LEU A 105 3.21 10.73 -8.88
C LEU A 105 4.21 11.29 -9.89
N VAL A 106 3.88 11.29 -11.18
CA VAL A 106 4.75 11.90 -12.20
C VAL A 106 4.97 13.38 -11.94
N ARG A 107 3.95 14.14 -11.53
CA ARG A 107 4.10 15.56 -11.17
C ARG A 107 5.02 15.73 -9.97
N LEU A 108 4.83 14.94 -8.91
CA LEU A 108 5.70 14.96 -7.74
C LEU A 108 7.16 14.69 -8.13
N HIS A 109 7.42 13.60 -8.83
CA HIS A 109 8.76 13.17 -9.24
C HIS A 109 9.48 14.18 -10.16
N ARG A 110 8.71 14.97 -10.92
CA ARG A 110 9.23 16.05 -11.78
C ARG A 110 9.39 17.39 -11.07
N THR A 111 8.96 17.50 -9.81
CA THR A 111 9.17 18.72 -9.02
C THR A 111 10.68 18.95 -8.90
N PRO A 112 11.20 20.14 -9.24
CA PRO A 112 12.61 20.42 -9.09
C PRO A 112 13.07 20.29 -7.63
N LEU A 113 14.22 19.66 -7.43
CA LEU A 113 14.89 19.67 -6.14
C LEU A 113 15.52 21.05 -5.89
N THR A 114 15.47 21.49 -4.64
CA THR A 114 16.12 22.73 -4.18
C THR A 114 17.17 22.38 -3.13
N PRO A 115 18.14 23.28 -2.83
CA PRO A 115 19.09 23.05 -1.73
C PRO A 115 18.45 22.87 -0.36
N THR A 116 17.20 23.32 -0.20
CA THR A 116 16.40 23.19 1.03
C THR A 116 15.46 21.99 1.03
N THR A 117 15.46 21.18 -0.04
CA THR A 117 14.63 19.97 -0.09
C THR A 117 15.11 18.99 0.99
N PRO A 118 14.24 18.55 1.92
CA PRO A 118 14.62 17.56 2.93
C PRO A 118 14.99 16.24 2.26
N VAL A 119 15.88 15.47 2.87
CA VAL A 119 16.19 14.11 2.43
C VAL A 119 15.13 13.18 2.99
N ALA A 120 14.52 12.37 2.13
CA ALA A 120 13.58 11.34 2.57
C ALA A 120 14.35 10.23 3.31
N GLU A 121 13.82 9.77 4.44
CA GLU A 121 14.38 8.64 5.17
C GLU A 121 14.35 7.37 4.29
N LEU A 122 15.36 6.51 4.45
CA LEU A 122 15.29 5.19 3.84
C LEU A 122 14.15 4.40 4.49
N PRO A 123 13.37 3.63 3.70
CA PRO A 123 12.39 2.71 4.26
C PRO A 123 13.01 1.76 5.27
N TRP A 124 12.32 1.51 6.39
CA TRP A 124 12.82 0.69 7.49
C TRP A 124 13.31 -0.69 7.03
N VAL A 125 12.62 -1.31 6.05
CA VAL A 125 12.98 -2.63 5.51
C VAL A 125 14.36 -2.66 4.85
N LEU A 126 14.91 -1.50 4.48
CA LEU A 126 16.25 -1.36 3.91
C LEU A 126 17.31 -1.06 4.97
N THR A 127 16.93 -0.57 6.15
CA THR A 127 17.85 -0.13 7.22
C THR A 127 17.92 -1.10 8.38
N GLU A 128 16.81 -1.77 8.69
CA GLU A 128 16.63 -2.60 9.88
C GLU A 128 16.49 -4.09 9.51
N PRO A 129 16.88 -5.02 10.42
CA PRO A 129 16.53 -6.42 10.26
C PRO A 129 15.00 -6.60 10.34
N LEU A 130 14.52 -7.74 9.83
CA LEU A 130 13.12 -8.12 10.05
C LEU A 130 12.86 -8.28 11.56
N PRO A 131 11.70 -7.82 12.08
CA PRO A 131 11.44 -7.90 13.51
C PRO A 131 11.45 -9.32 14.08
N ASP A 132 11.95 -9.48 15.30
CA ASP A 132 12.07 -10.79 15.96
C ASP A 132 10.71 -11.38 16.37
N TRP A 133 9.70 -10.54 16.64
CA TRP A 133 8.33 -11.01 16.97
C TRP A 133 7.68 -11.82 15.85
N LEU A 134 8.23 -11.78 14.63
CA LEU A 134 7.81 -12.65 13.54
C LEU A 134 8.05 -14.14 13.83
N ASP A 135 8.96 -14.48 14.76
CA ASP A 135 9.21 -15.85 15.22
C ASP A 135 8.03 -16.44 16.01
N ASP A 136 7.25 -15.58 16.65
CA ASP A 136 6.13 -15.99 17.52
C ASP A 136 4.80 -16.11 16.74
N LEU A 137 4.81 -15.84 15.44
CA LEU A 137 3.60 -15.88 14.63
C LEU A 137 3.08 -17.32 14.43
N PRO A 138 1.76 -17.53 14.56
CA PRO A 138 1.13 -18.80 14.20
C PRO A 138 1.46 -19.21 12.77
N GLY A 139 1.72 -20.51 12.55
CA GLY A 139 2.13 -21.03 11.24
C GLY A 139 1.08 -20.88 10.13
N ASP A 140 -0.18 -20.65 10.48
CA ASP A 140 -1.28 -20.37 9.55
C ASP A 140 -1.35 -18.88 9.12
N THR A 141 -0.54 -18.00 9.72
CA THR A 141 -0.34 -16.60 9.27
C THR A 141 0.39 -16.53 7.91
N GLY A 142 1.02 -17.62 7.50
CA GLY A 142 1.68 -17.76 6.21
C GLY A 142 3.11 -18.27 6.28
N PRO A 143 3.81 -18.32 5.13
CA PRO A 143 5.18 -18.82 5.04
C PRO A 143 6.24 -17.82 5.56
N VAL A 144 5.98 -17.18 6.72
CA VAL A 144 6.86 -16.15 7.33
C VAL A 144 8.28 -16.69 7.54
N TRP A 145 8.39 -17.90 8.11
CA TRP A 145 9.66 -18.59 8.33
C TRP A 145 10.42 -18.81 7.02
N ALA A 146 9.72 -19.15 5.93
CA ALA A 146 10.33 -19.40 4.64
C ALA A 146 10.83 -18.09 4.03
N VAL A 147 10.07 -17.00 4.11
CA VAL A 147 10.50 -15.67 3.67
C VAL A 147 11.77 -15.22 4.39
N ARG A 148 11.83 -15.38 5.71
CA ARG A 148 13.01 -15.02 6.52
C ARG A 148 14.23 -15.86 6.17
N ALA A 149 14.06 -17.16 5.96
CA ALA A 149 15.14 -18.06 5.60
C ALA A 149 15.60 -17.90 4.14
N HIS A 150 14.76 -17.38 3.24
CA HIS A 150 15.02 -17.41 1.81
C HIS A 150 16.18 -16.47 1.40
N PRO A 151 17.30 -16.99 0.85
CA PRO A 151 18.47 -16.17 0.52
C PRO A 151 18.18 -15.15 -0.59
N GLY A 152 17.23 -15.44 -1.48
CA GLY A 152 16.80 -14.50 -2.52
C GLY A 152 16.12 -13.24 -1.97
N ILE A 153 15.42 -13.34 -0.82
CA ILE A 153 14.76 -12.19 -0.19
C ILE A 153 15.81 -11.24 0.36
N ARG A 154 16.76 -11.77 1.16
CA ARG A 154 17.89 -10.99 1.70
C ARG A 154 18.71 -10.33 0.58
N ARG A 155 18.96 -11.05 -0.52
CA ARG A 155 19.67 -10.50 -1.69
C ARG A 155 18.89 -9.34 -2.32
N ALA A 156 17.59 -9.49 -2.52
CA ALA A 156 16.74 -8.45 -3.11
C ALA A 156 16.67 -7.18 -2.23
N VAL A 157 16.55 -7.32 -0.92
CA VAL A 157 16.59 -6.18 0.02
C VAL A 157 17.94 -5.48 -0.04
N ALA A 158 19.04 -6.24 0.02
CA ALA A 158 20.39 -5.67 -0.08
C ALA A 158 20.66 -5.00 -1.44
N GLU A 159 20.19 -5.58 -2.53
CA GLU A 159 20.27 -5.00 -3.88
C GLU A 159 19.50 -3.68 -3.95
N THR A 160 18.27 -3.65 -3.42
CA THR A 160 17.45 -2.44 -3.36
C THR A 160 18.14 -1.34 -2.57
N ARG A 161 18.69 -1.66 -1.39
CA ARG A 161 19.46 -0.72 -0.57
C ARG A 161 20.68 -0.16 -1.30
N ARG A 162 21.46 -1.03 -1.96
CA ARG A 162 22.67 -0.62 -2.71
C ARG A 162 22.35 0.22 -3.94
N ALA A 163 21.23 -0.05 -4.58
CA ALA A 163 20.78 0.65 -5.77
C ALA A 163 19.96 1.91 -5.46
N TRP A 164 19.75 2.27 -4.19
CA TRP A 164 18.94 3.41 -3.78
C TRP A 164 19.54 4.72 -4.28
N LEU A 165 18.73 5.53 -4.96
CA LEU A 165 19.16 6.81 -5.55
C LEU A 165 18.21 7.94 -5.13
N PRO A 166 18.62 8.84 -4.22
CA PRO A 166 17.83 10.00 -3.84
C PRO A 166 17.96 11.10 -4.91
N VAL A 167 17.11 11.04 -5.94
CA VAL A 167 17.26 11.88 -7.14
C VAL A 167 16.02 12.68 -7.51
N GLN A 168 14.86 12.37 -6.91
CA GLN A 168 13.60 13.05 -7.20
C GLN A 168 12.86 13.34 -5.90
N TRP A 169 11.92 14.28 -5.95
CA TRP A 169 10.93 14.42 -4.88
C TRP A 169 10.10 13.15 -4.81
N VAL A 170 9.93 12.61 -3.61
CA VAL A 170 9.12 11.44 -3.32
C VAL A 170 8.20 11.72 -2.13
N HIS A 171 7.08 10.99 -2.11
CA HIS A 171 6.13 10.97 -1.02
C HIS A 171 6.60 10.03 0.10
N GLY A 172 7.18 8.89 -0.27
CA GLY A 172 7.70 7.84 0.63
C GLY A 172 6.68 6.76 0.99
N ASP A 173 5.38 7.03 0.83
CA ASP A 173 4.29 6.08 1.12
C ASP A 173 2.96 6.47 0.45
N PRO A 174 2.93 6.64 -0.89
CA PRO A 174 1.76 7.14 -1.61
C PRO A 174 0.71 6.03 -1.77
N THR A 175 0.19 5.45 -0.68
CA THR A 175 -0.89 4.45 -0.73
C THR A 175 -2.21 5.08 -1.19
N GLY A 176 -3.21 4.28 -1.57
CA GLY A 176 -4.51 4.80 -2.00
C GLY A 176 -5.17 5.73 -0.97
N ASP A 177 -4.93 5.51 0.33
CA ASP A 177 -5.44 6.35 1.42
C ASP A 177 -4.84 7.77 1.44
N GLU A 178 -3.63 7.94 0.88
CA GLU A 178 -2.93 9.21 0.76
C GLU A 178 -3.23 9.95 -0.55
N VAL A 179 -4.26 9.51 -1.28
CA VAL A 179 -4.68 10.14 -2.55
C VAL A 179 -6.08 10.71 -2.43
N VAL A 180 -6.22 11.98 -2.80
CA VAL A 180 -7.51 12.65 -2.95
C VAL A 180 -7.74 12.97 -4.41
N VAL A 181 -8.93 12.67 -4.89
CA VAL A 181 -9.36 12.94 -6.26
C VAL A 181 -10.44 14.01 -6.30
N THR A 182 -10.38 14.85 -7.33
CA THR A 182 -11.41 15.82 -7.68
C THR A 182 -11.91 15.51 -9.08
N ARG A 183 -13.22 15.47 -9.26
CA ARG A 183 -13.86 15.33 -10.59
C ARG A 183 -14.35 16.69 -11.06
N THR A 184 -13.98 17.12 -12.25
CA THR A 184 -14.46 18.37 -12.85
C THR A 184 -14.71 18.19 -14.34
N ARG A 185 -15.96 18.38 -14.78
CA ARG A 185 -16.38 18.38 -16.20
C ARG A 185 -15.79 17.20 -17.01
N GLY A 186 -15.91 15.99 -16.50
CA GLY A 186 -15.39 14.78 -17.19
C GLY A 186 -13.87 14.59 -17.13
N SER A 187 -13.19 15.29 -16.21
CA SER A 187 -11.78 15.03 -15.90
C SER A 187 -11.61 14.65 -14.43
N VAL A 188 -10.70 13.71 -14.17
CA VAL A 188 -10.29 13.29 -12.83
C VAL A 188 -8.89 13.82 -12.55
N ARG A 189 -8.73 14.55 -11.45
CA ARG A 189 -7.41 14.99 -10.97
C ARG A 189 -7.16 14.41 -9.60
N ALA A 190 -6.01 13.76 -9.42
CA ALA A 190 -5.55 13.30 -8.11
C ALA A 190 -4.48 14.23 -7.55
N VAL A 191 -4.43 14.29 -6.22
CA VAL A 191 -3.45 14.99 -5.39
C VAL A 191 -2.97 14.01 -4.34
N LEU A 192 -1.66 14.00 -4.09
CA LEU A 192 -1.06 13.25 -3.00
C LEU A 192 -1.12 14.10 -1.72
N LEU A 193 -1.66 13.54 -0.65
CA LEU A 193 -1.67 14.17 0.66
C LEU A 193 -0.24 14.27 1.17
N GLY A 194 0.10 15.35 1.89
CA GLY A 194 1.29 15.32 2.73
C GLY A 194 2.67 15.44 2.09
N ALA A 195 2.81 15.61 0.78
CA ALA A 195 4.13 15.81 0.14
C ALA A 195 4.91 17.06 0.63
N GLY A 196 4.36 17.88 1.52
CA GLY A 196 4.98 19.07 2.12
C GLY A 196 4.32 20.35 1.60
N ARG A 197 4.27 21.41 2.45
CA ARG A 197 3.54 22.66 2.13
C ARG A 197 4.02 23.37 0.86
N ASP A 198 5.25 23.10 0.43
CA ASP A 198 5.89 23.74 -0.72
C ASP A 198 5.88 22.87 -1.99
N THR A 199 5.19 21.73 -1.98
CA THR A 199 5.04 20.87 -3.17
C THR A 199 3.83 21.30 -4.03
N PRO A 200 3.88 21.07 -5.35
CA PRO A 200 2.84 21.54 -6.29
C PRO A 200 1.45 20.92 -6.06
N ASP A 201 1.32 19.93 -5.18
CA ASP A 201 0.08 19.20 -4.92
C ASP A 201 -0.70 19.68 -3.68
N GLY A 202 -0.24 20.72 -2.97
CA GLY A 202 -1.12 21.59 -2.17
C GLY A 202 -1.07 21.46 -0.63
N PRO A 203 -1.91 22.24 0.09
CA PRO A 203 -1.76 22.53 1.52
C PRO A 203 -2.35 21.47 2.47
N LEU A 204 -2.60 20.25 2.00
CA LEU A 204 -3.21 19.20 2.83
C LEU A 204 -2.16 18.60 3.78
N ALA A 205 -2.64 18.08 4.93
CA ALA A 205 -1.85 17.75 6.10
C ALA A 205 -0.52 17.03 5.75
N PRO A 206 0.61 17.43 6.36
CA PRO A 206 1.92 16.88 6.03
C PRO A 206 1.91 15.36 6.18
N ALA A 207 2.63 14.66 5.30
CA ALA A 207 2.95 13.25 5.46
C ALA A 207 3.66 13.13 6.80
N ARG A 208 3.54 11.95 7.43
CA ARG A 208 4.25 11.69 8.69
C ARG A 208 5.71 12.13 8.54
N ALA A 209 6.16 13.02 9.43
CA ALA A 209 7.45 13.69 9.34
C ALA A 209 8.57 12.68 9.03
N GLY A 210 9.47 13.04 8.09
CA GLY A 210 10.64 12.23 7.70
C GLY A 210 10.47 11.38 6.43
N ARG A 211 9.23 11.13 5.96
CA ARG A 211 9.00 10.22 4.82
C ARG A 211 9.11 10.86 3.43
N SER A 212 8.73 12.13 3.29
CA SER A 212 8.75 12.84 2.00
C SER A 212 9.98 13.72 1.86
N GLY A 213 10.48 13.88 0.63
CA GLY A 213 11.71 14.63 0.36
C GLY A 213 12.43 14.17 -0.90
N CYS A 214 13.73 14.43 -0.98
CA CYS A 214 14.62 13.86 -1.98
C CYS A 214 14.86 12.38 -1.68
N GLY A 215 14.36 11.49 -2.54
CA GLY A 215 14.40 10.04 -2.35
C GLY A 215 14.35 9.29 -3.67
N ASP A 216 14.19 7.97 -3.58
CA ASP A 216 14.13 7.09 -4.74
C ASP A 216 12.70 6.93 -5.24
N PRO A 217 12.35 7.47 -6.42
CA PRO A 217 10.98 7.47 -6.96
C PRO A 217 10.46 6.06 -7.24
N ARG A 218 11.34 5.05 -7.39
CA ARG A 218 10.93 3.67 -7.58
C ARG A 218 10.20 3.13 -6.35
N TRP A 219 10.47 3.68 -5.16
CA TRP A 219 9.79 3.29 -3.93
C TRP A 219 8.32 3.72 -3.91
N ASP A 220 8.04 4.93 -4.36
CA ASP A 220 6.68 5.45 -4.47
C ASP A 220 5.85 4.63 -5.47
N VAL A 221 6.42 4.35 -6.65
CA VAL A 221 5.76 3.53 -7.66
C VAL A 221 5.57 2.09 -7.16
N ALA A 222 6.58 1.51 -6.48
CA ALA A 222 6.42 0.18 -5.86
C ALA A 222 5.29 0.16 -4.83
N THR A 223 5.16 1.21 -4.02
CA THR A 223 4.10 1.34 -3.02
C THR A 223 2.71 1.40 -3.67
N ALA A 224 2.55 2.20 -4.72
CA ALA A 224 1.29 2.29 -5.46
C ALA A 224 0.92 0.94 -6.12
N LEU A 225 1.88 0.30 -6.79
CA LEU A 225 1.65 -1.01 -7.44
C LEU A 225 1.34 -2.10 -6.43
N ASP A 226 2.02 -2.12 -5.28
CA ASP A 226 1.76 -3.10 -4.25
C ASP A 226 0.39 -2.88 -3.59
N TRP A 227 0.00 -1.64 -3.30
CA TRP A 227 -1.34 -1.31 -2.82
C TRP A 227 -2.43 -1.76 -3.80
N LEU A 228 -2.26 -1.47 -5.10
CA LEU A 228 -3.19 -1.92 -6.14
C LEU A 228 -3.31 -3.44 -6.18
N ALA A 229 -2.19 -4.15 -6.02
CA ALA A 229 -2.15 -5.59 -6.05
C ALA A 229 -2.66 -6.26 -4.76
N LEU A 230 -2.69 -5.55 -3.63
CA LEU A 230 -3.12 -6.06 -2.33
C LEU A 230 -4.57 -5.70 -1.98
N ALA A 231 -4.98 -4.48 -2.31
CA ALA A 231 -6.31 -3.96 -2.00
C ALA A 231 -7.25 -4.10 -3.21
N LEU A 232 -6.91 -3.48 -4.34
CA LEU A 232 -7.82 -3.37 -5.47
C LEU A 232 -7.94 -4.65 -6.30
N GLY A 233 -6.83 -5.32 -6.59
CA GLY A 233 -6.80 -6.55 -7.40
C GLY A 233 -7.75 -7.62 -6.86
N PRO A 234 -7.67 -8.00 -5.57
CA PRO A 234 -8.57 -8.96 -4.96
C PRO A 234 -10.05 -8.53 -4.93
N ALA A 235 -10.34 -7.23 -4.98
CA ALA A 235 -11.71 -6.72 -5.01
C ALA A 235 -12.37 -6.79 -6.40
N LEU A 236 -11.60 -7.07 -7.46
CA LEU A 236 -12.11 -7.23 -8.82
C LEU A 236 -12.32 -8.70 -9.16
N ASP A 237 -13.41 -9.03 -9.85
CA ASP A 237 -13.63 -10.40 -10.34
C ASP A 237 -12.57 -10.75 -11.42
N PRO A 238 -11.80 -11.85 -11.25
CA PRO A 238 -10.83 -12.30 -12.24
C PRO A 238 -11.43 -12.53 -13.65
N ALA A 239 -12.72 -12.88 -13.75
CA ALA A 239 -13.42 -13.07 -15.01
C ALA A 239 -13.61 -11.77 -15.81
N TRP A 240 -13.46 -10.60 -15.18
CA TRP A 240 -13.54 -9.32 -15.89
C TRP A 240 -12.27 -9.00 -16.69
N HIS A 241 -11.20 -9.76 -16.48
CA HIS A 241 -9.89 -9.60 -17.12
C HIS A 241 -9.33 -8.17 -16.97
N LEU A 242 -9.46 -7.63 -15.75
CA LEU A 242 -8.91 -6.34 -15.37
C LEU A 242 -7.63 -6.53 -14.58
N ASP A 243 -6.57 -5.83 -14.98
CA ASP A 243 -5.30 -5.78 -14.26
C ASP A 243 -5.02 -4.33 -13.85
N PRO A 244 -5.38 -3.93 -12.61
CA PRO A 244 -5.17 -2.56 -12.15
C PRO A 244 -3.68 -2.19 -12.05
N VAL A 245 -2.81 -3.17 -11.77
CA VAL A 245 -1.35 -2.98 -11.66
C VAL A 245 -0.78 -2.66 -13.04
N ALA A 246 -1.10 -3.47 -14.05
CA ALA A 246 -0.65 -3.24 -15.42
C ALA A 246 -1.25 -1.93 -15.99
N THR A 247 -2.51 -1.62 -15.66
CA THR A 247 -3.17 -0.38 -16.08
C THR A 247 -2.44 0.83 -15.51
N PHE A 248 -2.20 0.87 -14.19
CA PHE A 248 -1.47 1.97 -13.56
C PHE A 248 -0.05 2.10 -14.11
N ALA A 249 0.70 0.99 -14.22
CA ALA A 249 2.06 1.00 -14.76
C ALA A 249 2.13 1.45 -16.22
N GLY A 250 1.08 1.18 -17.01
CA GLY A 250 0.89 1.71 -18.36
C GLY A 250 0.70 3.22 -18.35
N GLN A 251 -0.24 3.73 -17.54
CA GLN A 251 -0.51 5.17 -17.43
C GLN A 251 0.71 5.96 -16.94
N TYR A 252 1.42 5.45 -15.92
CA TYR A 252 2.63 6.09 -15.40
C TYR A 252 3.70 6.26 -16.49
N ARG A 253 3.92 5.23 -17.32
CA ARG A 253 4.84 5.30 -18.47
C ARG A 253 4.35 6.23 -19.57
N GLU A 254 3.07 6.19 -19.92
CA GLU A 254 2.46 7.05 -20.95
C GLU A 254 2.61 8.54 -20.60
N LEU A 255 2.57 8.88 -19.30
CA LEU A 255 2.81 10.23 -18.79
C LEU A 255 4.29 10.61 -18.72
N GLY A 256 5.19 9.70 -19.14
CA GLY A 256 6.64 9.87 -19.16
C GLY A 256 7.32 9.65 -17.82
N GLY A 257 6.71 8.88 -16.92
CA GLY A 257 7.37 8.37 -15.72
C GLY A 257 8.33 7.23 -16.06
N ASP A 258 9.54 7.28 -15.51
CA ASP A 258 10.64 6.35 -15.80
C ASP A 258 11.09 5.53 -14.57
N ALA A 259 10.57 5.85 -13.39
CA ALA A 259 10.87 5.18 -12.12
C ALA A 259 10.08 3.88 -11.85
N LEU A 260 9.87 3.03 -12.84
CA LEU A 260 9.26 1.72 -12.56
C LEU A 260 10.17 0.87 -11.65
N PRO A 261 9.63 0.21 -10.61
CA PRO A 261 10.44 -0.61 -9.72
C PRO A 261 10.95 -1.84 -10.46
N ASN A 262 12.18 -2.23 -10.15
CA ASN A 262 12.68 -3.53 -10.56
C ASN A 262 12.13 -4.61 -9.59
N ARG A 263 12.46 -5.87 -9.88
CA ARG A 263 12.02 -7.00 -9.06
C ARG A 263 12.52 -6.91 -7.61
N ALA A 264 13.75 -6.45 -7.39
CA ALA A 264 14.32 -6.34 -6.06
C ALA A 264 13.54 -5.31 -5.21
N THR A 265 13.21 -4.15 -5.78
CA THR A 265 12.38 -3.13 -5.14
C THR A 265 10.98 -3.66 -4.84
N ALA A 266 10.37 -4.41 -5.76
CA ALA A 266 9.07 -5.04 -5.54
C ALA A 266 9.09 -6.06 -4.39
N VAL A 267 10.15 -6.88 -4.28
CA VAL A 267 10.35 -7.80 -3.14
C VAL A 267 10.48 -7.02 -1.83
N ALA A 268 11.31 -5.97 -1.80
CA ALA A 268 11.48 -5.16 -0.60
C ALA A 268 10.16 -4.49 -0.16
N ARG A 269 9.37 -3.95 -1.09
CA ARG A 269 8.09 -3.30 -0.76
C ARG A 269 7.04 -4.30 -0.29
N THR A 270 6.88 -5.44 -0.98
CA THR A 270 5.94 -6.50 -0.58
C THR A 270 6.29 -7.07 0.79
N LEU A 271 7.59 -7.21 1.11
CA LEU A 271 8.07 -7.60 2.43
C LEU A 271 7.71 -6.56 3.50
N ALA A 272 7.91 -5.27 3.21
CA ALA A 272 7.50 -4.20 4.11
C ALA A 272 5.99 -4.22 4.38
N SER A 273 5.18 -4.35 3.32
CA SER A 273 3.72 -4.45 3.44
C SER A 273 3.28 -5.65 4.27
N ALA A 274 3.93 -6.81 4.07
CA ALA A 274 3.63 -8.01 4.85
C ALA A 274 3.84 -7.79 6.35
N VAL A 275 4.97 -7.19 6.74
CA VAL A 275 5.26 -6.90 8.15
C VAL A 275 4.30 -5.85 8.70
N GLU A 276 4.08 -4.76 7.97
CA GLU A 276 3.20 -3.65 8.39
C GLU A 276 1.76 -4.12 8.64
N TRP A 277 1.21 -4.91 7.72
CA TRP A 277 -0.14 -5.45 7.86
C TRP A 277 -0.25 -6.53 8.91
N THR A 278 0.78 -7.38 9.06
CA THR A 278 0.78 -8.37 10.13
C THR A 278 0.75 -7.68 11.48
N ALA A 279 1.63 -6.69 11.70
CA ALA A 279 1.63 -5.91 12.94
C ALA A 279 0.25 -5.28 13.21
N GLN A 280 -0.36 -4.63 12.20
CA GLN A 280 -1.68 -4.01 12.36
C GLN A 280 -2.79 -5.01 12.73
N LEU A 281 -2.75 -6.24 12.20
CA LEU A 281 -3.79 -7.23 12.42
C LEU A 281 -3.58 -8.08 13.67
N THR A 282 -2.34 -8.23 14.15
CA THR A 282 -2.01 -9.11 15.31
C THR A 282 -1.74 -8.36 16.60
N LEU A 283 -1.52 -7.05 16.58
CA LEU A 283 -1.23 -6.28 17.81
C LEU A 283 -2.46 -6.08 18.70
N ASP A 284 -3.64 -5.93 18.12
CA ASP A 284 -4.84 -5.54 18.88
C ASP A 284 -5.82 -6.69 19.16
N ARG A 285 -5.76 -7.76 18.36
CA ARG A 285 -6.64 -8.92 18.49
C ARG A 285 -6.12 -10.12 17.71
N ASP A 286 -6.74 -11.27 17.95
CA ASP A 286 -6.58 -12.40 17.05
C ASP A 286 -7.23 -12.10 15.69
N PRO A 287 -6.52 -12.33 14.58
CA PRO A 287 -7.11 -12.20 13.25
C PRO A 287 -8.21 -13.24 13.05
N SER A 288 -9.20 -12.90 12.24
CA SER A 288 -10.21 -13.86 11.74
C SER A 288 -9.58 -14.86 10.76
N GLU A 289 -10.31 -15.92 10.42
CA GLU A 289 -9.85 -16.90 9.42
C GLU A 289 -9.59 -16.26 8.06
N ASP A 290 -10.45 -15.33 7.64
CA ASP A 290 -10.28 -14.60 6.38
C ASP A 290 -9.06 -13.68 6.39
N GLU A 291 -8.79 -13.01 7.52
CA GLU A 291 -7.60 -12.19 7.70
C GLU A 291 -6.32 -13.04 7.71
N ARG A 292 -6.35 -14.22 8.33
CA ARG A 292 -5.22 -15.17 8.28
C ARG A 292 -4.97 -15.68 6.87
N ALA A 293 -6.02 -16.05 6.13
CA ALA A 293 -5.89 -16.48 4.74
C ALA A 293 -5.30 -15.36 3.86
N TRP A 294 -5.73 -14.11 4.08
CA TRP A 294 -5.20 -12.94 3.39
C TRP A 294 -3.73 -12.67 3.75
N LEU A 295 -3.37 -12.72 5.05
CA LEU A 295 -1.97 -12.60 5.51
C LEU A 295 -1.08 -13.69 4.91
N SER A 296 -1.59 -14.92 4.81
CA SER A 296 -0.87 -16.03 4.20
C SER A 296 -0.57 -15.79 2.72
N GLY A 297 -1.55 -15.25 1.98
CA GLY A 297 -1.35 -14.78 0.61
C GLY A 297 -0.33 -13.64 0.50
N LEU A 298 -0.41 -12.67 1.41
CA LEU A 298 0.52 -11.54 1.48
C LEU A 298 1.97 -11.99 1.71
N TRP A 299 2.21 -12.90 2.66
CA TRP A 299 3.54 -13.48 2.93
C TRP A 299 4.06 -14.40 1.81
N SER A 300 3.19 -14.93 0.95
CA SER A 300 3.59 -15.75 -0.19
C SER A 300 4.16 -14.93 -1.36
N ARG A 301 3.75 -13.67 -1.51
CA ARG A 301 4.12 -12.82 -2.66
C ARG A 301 5.61 -12.52 -2.78
N PRO A 302 6.35 -12.18 -1.70
CA PRO A 302 7.80 -12.02 -1.80
C PRO A 302 8.49 -13.28 -2.34
N LEU A 303 8.01 -14.48 -1.95
CA LEU A 303 8.52 -15.76 -2.42
C LEU A 303 8.24 -15.98 -3.91
N GLU A 304 7.05 -15.65 -4.39
CA GLU A 304 6.74 -15.73 -5.81
C GLU A 304 7.65 -14.82 -6.65
N LEU A 305 7.91 -13.61 -6.18
CA LEU A 305 8.75 -12.64 -6.88
C LEU A 305 10.20 -13.14 -7.00
N VAL A 306 10.75 -13.78 -5.96
CA VAL A 306 12.09 -14.38 -6.01
C VAL A 306 12.13 -15.74 -6.73
N GLY A 307 11.05 -16.52 -6.65
CA GLY A 307 10.93 -17.85 -7.25
C GLY A 307 10.73 -17.85 -8.77
N ARG A 308 10.25 -16.74 -9.35
CA ARG A 308 10.16 -16.52 -10.82
C ARG A 308 11.52 -16.26 -11.47
N THR A 309 12.55 -17.02 -11.11
CA THR A 309 13.77 -17.17 -11.93
C THR A 309 13.44 -17.99 -13.17
N ARG A 310 13.72 -17.42 -14.35
CA ARG A 310 13.50 -17.98 -15.69
C ARG A 310 13.64 -19.50 -15.71
N THR A 311 12.59 -20.20 -16.12
CA THR A 311 12.75 -21.39 -16.96
C THR A 311 13.50 -20.94 -18.21
N THR A 312 14.83 -20.98 -18.15
CA THR A 312 15.65 -20.98 -19.36
C THR A 312 15.31 -22.26 -20.09
N SER A 313 14.44 -22.14 -21.10
CA SER A 313 14.30 -23.14 -22.14
C SER A 313 15.69 -23.42 -22.68
N VAL A 314 16.22 -24.58 -22.34
CA VAL A 314 17.40 -25.14 -22.99
C VAL A 314 17.03 -25.25 -24.47
N PRO A 315 17.76 -24.61 -25.40
CA PRO A 315 17.50 -24.82 -26.81
C PRO A 315 17.75 -26.30 -27.10
N ALA A 316 16.71 -27.02 -27.49
CA ALA A 316 16.83 -28.38 -27.98
C ALA A 316 17.84 -28.36 -29.14
N ARG A 317 19.02 -28.94 -28.91
CA ARG A 317 19.96 -29.26 -29.98
C ARG A 317 19.23 -30.22 -30.92
N ARG A 318 18.93 -29.74 -32.13
CA ARG A 318 18.55 -30.61 -33.23
C ARG A 318 19.80 -31.39 -33.65
N SER A 319 19.76 -32.69 -33.41
CA SER A 319 20.56 -33.69 -34.12
C SER A 319 19.82 -34.11 -35.39
#